data_AF-A0A923PNB1-F1
#
_entry.id   AF-A0A923PNB1-F1
#
_cell.length_a   1.000
_cell.length_b   1.000
_cell.length_c   1.000
_cell.angle_alpha   90.00
_cell.angle_beta   90.00
_cell.angle_gamma   90.00
#
_symmetry.space_group_name_H-M   'P 1'
#
loop_
_entity.id
_entity.type
_entity.pdbx_description
1 polymer ?
#
loop_
_entity_poly.entity_id
_entity_poly.type
_entity_poly.pdbx_seq_one_letter_code
_entity_poly.pdbx_strand_id
1 'polypeptide(L)'
;MNLSQFPERLRARVLSSIVRYGRAGIAFRLGDLQGEVLPLTVAQVSSSPGPLLPPQELERQARVAFGTLPYTLHIEVKGPE
;
A
#
# COMPACT_ATOMS: atom_id res chain seq x y z
N MET A 1 -7.52 -0.97 9.14
CA MET A 1 -7.68 -0.42 7.77
C MET A 1 -9.15 -0.18 7.54
N ASN A 2 -9.56 1.09 7.42
CA ASN A 2 -10.95 1.48 7.28
C ASN A 2 -11.33 1.58 5.79
N LEU A 3 -11.77 0.51 5.15
CA LEU A 3 -12.09 0.55 3.72
C LEU A 3 -13.36 1.34 3.40
N SER A 4 -14.19 1.59 4.42
CA SER A 4 -15.46 2.30 4.29
C SER A 4 -15.30 3.75 3.83
N GLN A 5 -14.12 4.33 4.05
CA GLN A 5 -13.76 5.69 3.61
C GLN A 5 -13.64 5.83 2.08
N PHE A 6 -13.45 4.72 1.35
CA PHE A 6 -13.33 4.75 -0.10
C PHE A 6 -14.69 4.49 -0.77
N PRO A 7 -15.01 5.20 -1.88
CA PRO A 7 -16.14 4.84 -2.73
C PRO A 7 -15.94 3.42 -3.30
N GLU A 8 -17.05 2.71 -3.55
CA GLU A 8 -17.05 1.29 -3.92
C GLU A 8 -16.11 0.94 -5.08
N ARG A 9 -16.08 1.81 -6.11
CA ARG A 9 -15.20 1.64 -7.29
C ARG A 9 -13.71 1.65 -6.94
N LEU A 10 -13.31 2.43 -5.92
CA LEU A 10 -11.92 2.49 -5.45
C LEU A 10 -11.63 1.36 -4.45
N ARG A 11 -12.60 0.98 -3.63
CA ARG A 11 -12.45 -0.10 -2.64
C ARG A 11 -12.03 -1.42 -3.28
N ALA A 12 -12.68 -1.80 -4.39
CA ALA A 12 -12.33 -3.01 -5.13
C ALA A 12 -10.89 -2.95 -5.70
N ARG A 13 -10.47 -1.78 -6.21
CA ARG A 13 -9.10 -1.57 -6.70
C ARG A 13 -8.06 -1.67 -5.59
N VAL A 14 -8.31 -0.99 -4.47
CA VAL A 14 -7.42 -1.01 -3.28
C VAL A 14 -7.23 -2.44 -2.80
N LEU A 15 -8.33 -3.18 -2.60
CA LEU A 15 -8.29 -4.59 -2.20
C LEU A 15 -7.53 -5.46 -3.20
N SER A 16 -7.81 -5.29 -4.49
CA SER A 16 -7.14 -6.04 -5.56
C SER A 16 -5.63 -5.80 -5.56
N SER A 17 -5.19 -4.55 -5.41
CA SER A 17 -3.78 -4.19 -5.26
C SER A 17 -3.17 -4.86 -4.03
N ILE A 18 -3.79 -4.71 -2.85
CA ILE A 18 -3.27 -5.31 -1.61
C ILE A 18 -3.10 -6.82 -1.73
N VAL A 19 -4.09 -7.52 -2.29
CA VAL A 19 -4.02 -8.97 -2.47
C VAL A 19 -2.95 -9.35 -3.48
N ARG A 20 -2.84 -8.64 -4.61
CA ARG A 20 -1.83 -8.89 -5.64
C ARG A 20 -0.41 -8.77 -5.08
N TYR A 21 -0.15 -7.69 -4.36
CA TYR A 21 1.17 -7.40 -3.80
C TYR A 21 1.47 -8.21 -2.53
N GLY A 22 0.44 -8.55 -1.75
CA GLY A 22 0.56 -9.48 -0.63
C GLY A 22 1.08 -10.86 -1.07
N ARG A 23 0.65 -11.35 -2.24
CA ARG A 23 1.20 -12.57 -2.86
C ARG A 23 2.66 -12.43 -3.30
N ALA A 24 3.11 -11.22 -3.58
CA ALA A 24 4.51 -10.90 -3.87
C ALA A 24 5.33 -10.66 -2.59
N GLY A 25 4.72 -10.76 -1.41
CA GLY A 25 5.38 -10.52 -0.11
C GLY A 25 5.48 -9.06 0.29
N ILE A 26 4.67 -8.18 -0.29
CA ILE A 26 4.61 -6.76 0.08
C ILE A 26 3.29 -6.52 0.80
N ALA A 27 3.37 -6.09 2.05
CA ALA A 27 2.24 -5.70 2.85
C ALA A 27 1.97 -4.20 2.70
N PHE A 28 0.72 -3.85 2.44
CA PHE A 28 0.25 -2.47 2.45
C PHE A 28 -0.80 -2.26 3.53
N ARG A 29 -0.68 -1.16 4.26
CA ARG A 29 -1.65 -0.75 5.28
C ARG A 29 -2.08 0.68 5.00
N LEU A 30 -3.35 0.86 4.65
CA LEU A 30 -3.95 2.18 4.49
C LEU A 30 -4.45 2.68 5.85
N GLY A 31 -4.06 3.91 6.19
CA GLY A 31 -4.59 4.67 7.31
C GLY A 31 -5.95 5.30 7.01
N ASP A 32 -6.42 6.15 7.92
CA ASP A 32 -7.59 6.99 7.71
C ASP A 32 -7.22 8.24 6.90
N LEU A 33 -8.06 8.57 5.92
CA LEU A 33 -7.95 9.69 5.00
C LEU A 33 -8.11 10.99 5.79
N GLN A 34 -7.07 11.81 5.78
CA GLN A 34 -7.04 13.11 6.45
C GLN A 34 -7.21 14.21 5.41
N GLY A 35 -8.48 14.54 5.11
CA GLY A 35 -8.83 15.47 4.03
C GLY A 35 -8.49 14.89 2.67
N GLU A 36 -7.43 15.40 2.04
CA GLU A 36 -6.94 14.92 0.74
C GLU A 36 -5.74 13.98 0.87
N VAL A 37 -5.21 13.79 2.08
CA VAL A 37 -4.02 12.98 2.33
C VAL A 37 -4.40 11.57 2.78
N LEU A 38 -3.94 10.57 2.04
CA LEU A 38 -4.10 9.16 2.36
C LEU A 38 -2.78 8.60 2.91
N PRO A 39 -2.71 8.30 4.22
CA PRO A 39 -1.56 7.62 4.79
C PRO A 39 -1.49 6.18 4.28
N LEU A 40 -0.33 5.79 3.76
CA LEU A 40 -0.06 4.46 3.25
C LEU A 40 1.25 3.95 3.84
N THR A 41 1.19 2.89 4.62
CA THR A 41 2.38 2.20 5.07
C THR A 41 2.66 1.01 4.15
N VAL A 42 3.91 0.86 3.71
CA VAL A 42 4.40 -0.28 2.95
C VAL A 42 5.50 -0.99 3.73
N ALA A 43 5.43 -2.31 3.80
CA ALA A 43 6.44 -3.16 4.42
C ALA A 43 6.63 -4.42 3.59
N GLN A 44 7.82 -5.03 3.67
CA GLN A 44 8.03 -6.37 3.14
C GLN A 44 7.73 -7.40 4.23
N VAL A 45 7.02 -8.46 3.87
CA VAL A 45 6.73 -9.57 4.79
C VAL A 45 7.98 -10.44 4.88
N SER A 46 8.53 -10.61 6.08
CA SER A 46 9.77 -11.37 6.31
C SER A 46 9.70 -12.82 5.85
N SER A 47 8.49 -13.38 5.76
CA SER A 47 8.25 -14.76 5.30
C SER A 47 8.20 -14.91 3.77
N SER A 48 8.39 -13.84 2.99
CA SER A 48 8.38 -13.94 1.53
C SER A 48 9.71 -14.50 1.01
N PRO A 49 9.69 -15.53 0.13
CA PRO A 49 10.90 -16.20 -0.38
C PRO A 49 11.69 -15.36 -1.42
N GLY A 50 11.77 -14.04 -1.26
CA GLY A 50 12.45 -13.13 -2.20
C GLY A 50 13.54 -12.28 -1.55
N PRO A 51 14.40 -11.63 -2.35
CA PRO A 51 15.37 -10.68 -1.83
C PRO A 51 14.67 -9.52 -1.12
N LEU A 52 15.28 -9.03 -0.04
CA LEU A 52 14.84 -7.82 0.64
C LEU A 52 14.88 -6.65 -0.35
N LEU A 53 13.72 -6.05 -0.60
CA LEU A 53 13.58 -4.91 -1.48
C LEU A 53 14.10 -3.67 -0.74
N PRO A 54 14.87 -2.80 -1.41
CA PRO A 54 15.28 -1.55 -0.80
C PRO A 54 14.04 -0.68 -0.56
N PRO A 55 14.06 0.20 0.46
CA PRO A 55 12.92 1.01 0.83
C PRO A 55 12.40 1.90 -0.31
N GLN A 56 13.30 2.38 -1.18
CA GLN A 56 12.94 3.15 -2.38
C GLN A 56 12.10 2.33 -3.36
N GLU A 57 12.36 1.04 -3.48
CA GLU A 57 11.61 0.15 -4.36
C GLU A 57 10.23 -0.15 -3.76
N LEU A 58 10.14 -0.34 -2.44
CA LEU A 58 8.86 -0.48 -1.74
C LEU A 58 7.98 0.77 -1.91
N GLU A 59 8.54 1.96 -1.78
CA GLU A 59 7.82 3.21 -2.04
C GLU A 59 7.36 3.29 -3.50
N ARG A 60 8.22 2.90 -4.44
CA ARG A 60 7.87 2.86 -5.87
C ARG A 60 6.68 1.94 -6.13
N GLN A 61 6.68 0.73 -5.55
CA GLN A 61 5.56 -0.21 -5.70
C GLN A 61 4.27 0.34 -5.10
N ALA A 62 4.34 1.00 -3.94
CA ALA A 62 3.21 1.70 -3.34
C ALA A 62 2.66 2.81 -4.27
N ARG A 63 3.52 3.65 -4.85
CA ARG A 63 3.11 4.67 -5.82
C ARG A 63 2.51 4.08 -7.08
N VAL A 64 3.03 2.97 -7.60
CA VAL A 64 2.47 2.30 -8.78
C VAL A 64 1.08 1.71 -8.47
N ALA A 65 0.93 1.08 -7.31
CA ALA A 65 -0.29 0.42 -6.89
C ALA A 65 -1.43 1.41 -6.60
N PHE A 66 -1.12 2.55 -6.01
CA PHE A 66 -2.10 3.50 -5.48
C PHE A 66 -2.03 4.90 -6.09
N GLY A 67 -1.06 5.20 -6.96
CA GLY A 67 -0.89 6.53 -7.57
C GLY A 67 -2.00 6.93 -8.53
N THR A 68 -2.88 6.00 -8.89
CA THR A 68 -4.10 6.27 -9.66
C THR A 68 -5.28 6.70 -8.77
N LEU A 69 -5.11 6.69 -7.45
CA LEU A 69 -6.13 7.18 -6.53
C LEU A 69 -6.18 8.72 -6.57
N PRO A 70 -7.39 9.32 -6.44
CA PRO A 70 -7.56 10.78 -6.43
C PRO A 70 -7.21 11.37 -5.04
N TYR A 71 -6.15 10.89 -4.40
CA TYR A 71 -5.71 11.33 -3.07
C TYR A 71 -4.20 11.56 -3.08
N THR A 72 -3.75 12.51 -2.26
CA THR A 72 -2.33 12.72 -1.99
C THR A 72 -1.82 11.57 -1.14
N LEU A 73 -0.97 10.72 -1.71
CA LEU A 73 -0.39 9.59 -0.99
C LEU A 73 0.74 10.06 -0.08
N HIS A 74 0.62 9.79 1.21
CA HIS A 74 1.74 9.92 2.15
C HIS A 74 2.27 8.51 2.46
N ILE A 75 3.41 8.16 1.86
CA ILE A 75 3.93 6.79 1.90
C ILE A 75 5.00 6.68 2.98
N GLU A 76 4.77 5.81 3.95
CA GLU A 76 5.73 5.45 4.98
C GLU A 76 6.26 4.04 4.72
N VAL A 77 7.58 3.91 4.58
CA VAL A 77 8.23 2.61 4.39
C VAL A 77 8.67 2.08 5.74
N LYS A 78 8.13 0.93 6.15
CA LYS A 78 8.57 0.20 7.34
C LYS A 78 9.52 -0.92 6.97
N GLY A 79 10.47 -1.17 7.88
CA GLY A 79 11.36 -2.33 7.81
C GLY A 79 10.57 -3.65 7.80
N PRO A 80 11.23 -4.77 7.48
CA PRO A 80 10.57 -6.06 7.40
C PRO A 80 9.91 -6.44 8.74
N GLU A 81 8.60 -6.76 8.69
CA GLU A 81 7.79 -7.30 9.81
C GLU A 81 7.71 -8.83 9.73
#